data_AF-A0A4Q3CM67-F1
#
_entry.id   AF-A0A4Q3CM67-F1
#
_cell.length_a   1.000
_cell.length_b   1.000
_cell.length_c   1.000
_cell.angle_alpha   90.00
_cell.angle_beta   90.00
_cell.angle_gamma   90.00
#
_symmetry.space_group_name_H-M   'P 1'
#
loop_
_entity.id
_entity.type
_entity.pdbx_description
1 polymer ?
#
loop_
_entity_poly.entity_id
_entity_poly.type
_entity_poly.pdbx_seq_one_letter_code
_entity_poly.pdbx_strand_id
1 'polypeptide(L)'
;DTLRHPNGYQLIVLESAAQVLALKPDFRALAAIGDTLNIVTAPGTHTDVVSRVFAPAAGIDEDPVTGSAHCVLTPYWAKRFGRDRFTAHQSSKRGGFIGCELNGDRVILEGKCVTVIEGVFTL
;
A
#
# COMPACT_ATOMS: atom_id res chain seq x y z
N ASP A 1 5.59 -10.22 -10.43
CA ASP A 1 4.57 -9.67 -11.36
C ASP A 1 4.51 -8.16 -11.25
N THR A 2 4.23 -7.45 -12.34
CA THR A 2 3.99 -6.00 -12.31
C THR A 2 2.69 -5.68 -13.04
N LEU A 3 1.74 -5.07 -12.34
CA LEU A 3 0.45 -4.65 -12.89
C LEU A 3 0.39 -3.13 -12.93
N ARG A 4 -0.13 -2.58 -14.02
CA ARG A 4 -0.27 -1.13 -14.22
C ARG A 4 -1.75 -0.81 -14.40
N HIS A 5 -2.27 0.04 -13.53
CA HIS A 5 -3.62 0.57 -13.62
C HIS A 5 -3.61 1.87 -14.45
N PRO A 6 -4.61 2.14 -15.30
CA PRO A 6 -4.68 3.36 -16.11
C PRO A 6 -4.58 4.67 -15.31
N ASN A 7 -5.04 4.66 -14.06
CA ASN A 7 -5.00 5.83 -13.17
C ASN A 7 -3.66 6.02 -12.44
N GLY A 8 -2.55 5.48 -12.95
CA GLY A 8 -1.22 5.71 -12.39
C GLY A 8 -0.81 4.82 -11.21
N TYR A 9 -1.60 3.80 -10.86
CA TYR A 9 -1.24 2.84 -9.81
C TYR A 9 -0.41 1.70 -10.39
N GLN A 10 0.77 1.44 -9.81
CA GLN A 10 1.62 0.32 -10.19
C GLN A 10 1.73 -0.66 -9.03
N LEU A 11 1.26 -1.90 -9.22
CA LEU A 11 1.41 -2.98 -8.26
C LEU A 11 2.60 -3.85 -8.65
N ILE A 12 3.66 -3.81 -7.87
CA ILE A 12 4.91 -4.52 -8.07
C ILE A 12 5.00 -5.62 -7.02
N VAL A 13 4.95 -6.87 -7.46
CA VAL A 13 4.88 -8.03 -6.58
C VAL A 13 6.24 -8.71 -6.53
N LEU A 14 6.86 -8.66 -5.35
CA LEU A 14 8.11 -9.31 -5.01
C LEU A 14 7.86 -10.68 -4.37
N GLU A 15 8.91 -11.47 -4.22
CA GLU A 15 8.82 -12.85 -3.74
C GLU A 15 8.69 -12.94 -2.22
N SER A 16 9.27 -11.97 -1.49
CA SER A 16 9.33 -12.03 -0.04
C SER A 16 9.21 -10.67 0.64
N ALA A 17 8.71 -10.72 1.88
CA ALA A 17 8.69 -9.55 2.77
C ALA A 17 10.09 -8.94 2.95
N ALA A 18 11.14 -9.76 3.03
CA ALA A 18 12.51 -9.29 3.18
C ALA A 18 12.94 -8.37 2.01
N GLN A 19 12.56 -8.71 0.77
CA GLN A 19 12.84 -7.87 -0.39
C GLN A 19 12.11 -6.51 -0.30
N VAL A 20 10.83 -6.52 0.08
CA VAL A 20 10.03 -5.28 0.25
C VAL A 20 10.66 -4.37 1.32
N LEU A 21 11.07 -4.95 2.45
CA LEU A 21 11.68 -4.20 3.56
C LEU A 21 13.07 -3.66 3.20
N ALA A 22 13.84 -4.39 2.39
CA ALA A 22 15.19 -4.00 1.98
C ALA A 22 15.23 -2.89 0.92
N LEU A 23 14.08 -2.50 0.34
CA LEU A 23 14.04 -1.49 -0.72
C LEU A 23 14.61 -0.15 -0.26
N LYS A 24 15.49 0.39 -1.09
CA LYS A 24 16.03 1.75 -1.00
C LYS A 24 15.74 2.44 -2.33
N PRO A 25 14.51 2.95 -2.53
CA PRO A 25 14.14 3.54 -3.81
C PRO A 25 14.95 4.80 -4.09
N ASP A 26 15.34 5.00 -5.35
CA ASP A 26 15.79 6.30 -5.81
C ASP A 26 14.56 7.17 -6.09
N PHE A 27 14.20 8.01 -5.12
CA PHE A 27 13.01 8.86 -5.22
C PHE A 27 13.10 9.89 -6.33
N ARG A 28 14.30 10.37 -6.68
CA ARG A 28 14.48 11.31 -7.79
C ARG A 28 14.23 10.62 -9.11
N ALA A 29 14.76 9.42 -9.28
CA ALA A 29 14.50 8.62 -10.47
C ALA A 29 13.01 8.26 -10.58
N LEU A 30 12.37 7.86 -9.49
CA LEU A 30 10.93 7.57 -9.47
C LEU A 30 10.08 8.82 -9.80
N ALA A 31 10.42 9.99 -9.26
CA ALA A 31 9.71 11.23 -9.57
C ALA A 31 9.82 11.60 -11.07
N ALA A 32 10.97 11.31 -11.69
CA ALA A 32 11.19 11.59 -13.10
C ALA A 32 10.40 10.67 -14.05
N ILE A 33 9.91 9.52 -13.57
CA ILE A 33 9.09 8.59 -14.38
C ILE A 33 7.66 9.12 -14.56
N GLY A 34 7.21 10.03 -13.68
CA GLY A 34 5.91 10.69 -13.73
C GLY A 34 5.07 10.46 -12.48
N ASP A 35 3.83 10.93 -12.53
CA ASP A 35 2.88 10.84 -11.42
C ASP A 35 2.32 9.42 -11.28
N THR A 36 3.08 8.56 -10.59
CA THR A 36 2.71 7.18 -10.30
C THR A 36 2.73 6.87 -8.82
N LEU A 37 1.77 6.06 -8.39
CA LEU A 37 1.72 5.49 -7.06
C LEU A 37 2.24 4.05 -7.12
N ASN A 38 3.44 3.84 -6.58
CA ASN A 38 4.19 2.60 -6.71
C ASN A 38 3.97 1.75 -5.45
N ILE A 39 3.11 0.73 -5.58
CA ILE A 39 2.75 -0.22 -4.53
C ILE A 39 3.67 -1.43 -4.66
N VAL A 40 4.62 -1.58 -3.76
CA VAL A 40 5.51 -2.75 -3.75
C VAL A 40 5.05 -3.71 -2.67
N THR A 41 4.74 -4.95 -3.03
CA THR A 41 4.07 -5.91 -2.14
C THR A 41 4.62 -7.32 -2.27
N ALA A 42 4.44 -8.13 -1.24
CA ALA A 42 4.83 -9.54 -1.20
C ALA A 42 3.97 -10.29 -0.16
N PRO A 43 4.03 -11.63 -0.10
CA PRO A 43 3.48 -12.37 1.03
C PRO A 43 4.11 -11.88 2.34
N GLY A 44 3.28 -11.64 3.35
CA GLY A 44 3.75 -11.20 4.67
C GLY A 44 4.27 -12.35 5.53
N THR A 45 4.92 -12.00 6.65
CA THR A 45 5.40 -12.97 7.66
C THR A 45 4.49 -13.07 8.87
N HIS A 46 3.97 -11.94 9.34
CA HIS A 46 3.06 -11.83 10.49
C HIS A 46 1.63 -11.42 10.10
N THR A 47 1.47 -10.94 8.88
CA THR A 47 0.21 -10.65 8.19
C THR A 47 0.23 -11.41 6.88
N ASP A 48 -0.91 -11.53 6.22
CA ASP A 48 -0.98 -12.27 4.95
C ASP A 48 -0.21 -11.55 3.83
N VAL A 49 -0.20 -10.22 3.86
CA VAL A 49 0.46 -9.36 2.86
C VAL A 49 1.29 -8.28 3.55
N VAL A 50 2.46 -7.99 3.00
CA VAL A 50 3.21 -6.77 3.32
C VAL A 50 3.27 -5.85 2.10
N SER A 51 3.31 -4.55 2.34
CA SER A 51 3.49 -3.54 1.27
C SER A 51 4.31 -2.33 1.72
N ARG A 52 4.84 -1.59 0.75
CA ARG A 52 5.33 -0.21 0.89
C ARG A 52 4.83 0.59 -0.31
N VAL A 53 4.61 1.90 -0.13
CA VAL A 53 4.01 2.76 -1.15
C VAL A 53 4.85 4.02 -1.35
N PHE A 54 5.23 4.28 -2.60
CA PHE A 54 6.08 5.42 -2.99
C PHE A 54 5.39 6.28 -4.05
N ALA A 55 5.27 7.58 -3.80
CA ALA A 55 4.64 8.54 -4.71
C ALA A 55 5.44 9.86 -4.82
N PRO A 56 6.74 9.81 -5.15
CA PRO A 56 7.63 10.97 -5.03
C PRO A 56 7.29 12.12 -5.99
N ALA A 57 6.68 11.84 -7.16
CA ALA A 57 6.17 12.88 -8.07
C ALA A 57 5.03 13.72 -7.43
N ALA A 58 4.29 13.15 -6.48
CA ALA A 58 3.28 13.85 -5.69
C ALA A 58 3.89 14.55 -4.45
N GLY A 59 5.22 14.61 -4.34
CA GLY A 59 5.92 15.20 -3.19
C GLY A 59 5.98 14.30 -1.96
N ILE A 60 5.61 13.02 -2.09
CA ILE A 60 5.59 12.05 -0.99
C ILE A 60 6.54 10.90 -1.34
N ASP A 61 7.76 10.94 -0.81
CA ASP A 61 8.76 9.88 -1.04
C ASP A 61 8.19 8.50 -0.66
N GLU A 62 7.65 8.38 0.55
CA GLU A 62 6.97 7.18 1.04
C GLU A 62 5.77 7.58 1.92
N ASP A 63 4.59 7.07 1.56
CA ASP A 63 3.35 7.32 2.31
C ASP A 63 3.23 6.32 3.49
N PRO A 64 2.98 6.79 4.73
CA PRO A 64 2.87 5.90 5.89
C PRO A 64 1.89 4.75 5.74
N VAL A 65 0.66 5.04 5.31
CA VAL A 65 -0.43 4.09 5.10
C VAL A 65 -1.38 4.61 4.02
N THR A 66 -1.52 3.86 2.92
CA THR A 66 -2.22 4.33 1.73
C THR A 66 -3.49 3.52 1.49
N GLY A 67 -4.65 4.06 1.89
CA GLY A 67 -5.93 3.37 1.69
C GLY A 67 -6.23 3.06 0.21
N SER A 68 -6.04 4.04 -0.68
CA SER A 68 -6.33 3.88 -2.12
C SER A 68 -5.48 2.82 -2.81
N ALA A 69 -4.25 2.56 -2.35
CA ALA A 69 -3.40 1.48 -2.85
C ALA A 69 -4.06 0.10 -2.67
N HIS A 70 -4.84 -0.07 -1.60
CA HIS A 70 -5.51 -1.33 -1.30
C HIS A 70 -6.68 -1.62 -2.25
N CYS A 71 -7.20 -0.63 -2.98
CA CYS A 71 -8.17 -0.87 -4.05
C CYS A 71 -7.58 -1.69 -5.22
N VAL A 72 -6.27 -1.62 -5.44
CA VAL A 72 -5.56 -2.40 -6.47
C VAL A 72 -4.96 -3.68 -5.87
N LEU A 73 -4.40 -3.58 -4.67
CA LEU A 73 -3.73 -4.68 -3.98
C LEU A 73 -4.72 -5.76 -3.53
N THR A 74 -5.92 -5.39 -3.05
CA THR A 74 -6.89 -6.34 -2.49
C THR A 74 -7.43 -7.35 -3.51
N PRO A 75 -7.94 -6.93 -4.69
CA PRO A 75 -8.39 -7.89 -5.69
C PRO A 75 -7.29 -8.84 -6.17
N TYR A 76 -6.06 -8.34 -6.27
CA TYR A 76 -4.90 -9.14 -6.66
C TYR A 76 -4.62 -10.28 -5.67
N TRP A 77 -4.51 -9.95 -4.39
CA TRP A 77 -4.20 -10.94 -3.35
C TRP A 77 -5.37 -11.85 -3.02
N ALA A 78 -6.60 -11.34 -3.00
CA ALA A 78 -7.79 -12.17 -2.78
C ALA A 78 -7.87 -13.30 -3.82
N LYS A 79 -7.68 -12.97 -5.11
CA LYS A 79 -7.61 -13.95 -6.18
C LYS A 79 -6.47 -14.96 -5.98
N ARG A 80 -5.28 -14.49 -5.57
CA ARG A 80 -4.10 -15.34 -5.39
C ARG A 80 -4.23 -16.29 -4.18
N PHE A 81 -4.88 -15.85 -3.11
CA PHE A 81 -5.12 -16.68 -1.92
C PHE A 81 -6.36 -17.57 -2.05
N GLY A 82 -7.25 -17.29 -2.99
CA GLY A 82 -8.53 -18.01 -3.11
C GLY A 82 -9.50 -17.71 -1.96
N ARG A 83 -9.39 -16.53 -1.34
CA ARG A 83 -10.26 -16.06 -0.26
C ARG A 83 -10.40 -14.55 -0.30
N ASP A 84 -11.53 -14.05 0.18
CA ASP A 84 -11.87 -12.62 0.05
C ASP A 84 -11.35 -11.76 1.20
N ARG A 85 -11.03 -12.35 2.35
CA ARG A 85 -10.57 -11.64 3.55
C ARG A 85 -9.14 -12.00 3.89
N PHE A 86 -8.32 -10.98 4.17
CA PHE A 86 -6.94 -11.15 4.62
C PHE A 86 -6.44 -9.89 5.34
N THR A 87 -5.29 -10.02 5.99
CA THR A 87 -4.60 -8.94 6.73
C THR A 87 -3.42 -8.40 5.93
N ALA A 88 -3.23 -7.08 5.99
CA ALA A 88 -2.11 -6.41 5.35
C ALA A 88 -1.34 -5.54 6.36
N HIS A 89 -0.03 -5.44 6.16
CA HIS A 89 0.83 -4.48 6.85
C HIS A 89 1.56 -3.60 5.83
N GLN A 90 1.23 -2.30 5.81
CA GLN A 90 2.01 -1.32 5.06
C GLN A 90 3.21 -0.92 5.91
N SER A 91 4.36 -1.54 5.63
CA SER A 91 5.57 -1.48 6.43
C SER A 91 6.45 -0.28 6.08
N SER A 92 5.86 0.91 6.05
CA SER A 92 6.59 2.18 6.05
C SER A 92 7.34 2.38 7.38
N LYS A 93 8.10 3.46 7.51
CA LYS A 93 8.75 3.81 8.79
C LYS A 93 7.76 3.95 9.96
N ARG A 94 6.54 4.42 9.70
CA ARG A 94 5.47 4.55 10.73
C ARG A 94 4.65 3.29 10.86
N GLY A 95 4.48 2.54 9.77
CA GLY A 95 3.71 1.30 9.74
C GLY A 95 2.20 1.53 9.81
N GLY A 96 1.44 0.53 9.34
CA GLY A 96 0.00 0.47 9.55
C GLY A 96 -0.57 -0.90 9.19
N PHE A 97 -1.50 -1.37 10.02
CA PHE A 97 -2.21 -2.64 9.83
C PHE A 97 -3.60 -2.37 9.25
N ILE A 98 -3.95 -3.12 8.21
CA ILE A 98 -5.19 -2.96 7.46
C ILE A 98 -5.85 -4.33 7.30
N GLY A 99 -7.09 -4.46 7.74
CA GLY A 99 -7.97 -5.56 7.35
C GLY A 99 -8.49 -5.31 5.95
N CYS A 100 -8.37 -6.29 5.06
CA CYS A 100 -8.78 -6.18 3.67
C CYS A 100 -9.88 -7.20 3.37
N GLU A 101 -10.94 -6.75 2.71
CA GLU A 101 -12.00 -7.60 2.19
C GLU A 101 -12.36 -7.22 0.75
N LEU A 102 -12.38 -8.20 -0.14
CA LEU A 102 -13.01 -8.08 -1.46
C LEU A 102 -14.48 -8.51 -1.36
N ASN A 103 -15.41 -7.57 -1.43
CA ASN A 103 -16.84 -7.83 -1.40
C ASN A 103 -17.45 -7.48 -2.77
N GLY A 104 -17.49 -8.47 -3.67
CA GLY A 104 -17.96 -8.27 -5.05
C GLY A 104 -17.06 -7.29 -5.82
N ASP A 105 -17.61 -6.13 -6.18
CA ASP A 105 -16.92 -5.05 -6.90
C ASP A 105 -16.37 -3.96 -5.96
N ARG A 106 -16.37 -4.21 -4.64
CA ARG A 106 -15.90 -3.26 -3.63
C ARG A 106 -14.77 -3.85 -2.78
N VAL A 107 -13.88 -2.96 -2.38
CA VAL A 107 -12.85 -3.25 -1.37
C VAL A 107 -13.25 -2.56 -0.08
N ILE A 108 -13.36 -3.33 1.00
CA ILE A 108 -13.57 -2.82 2.36
C ILE A 108 -12.25 -2.85 3.09
N LEU A 109 -11.90 -1.72 3.71
CA LEU A 109 -10.69 -1.55 4.50
C LEU A 109 -11.05 -1.28 5.95
N GLU A 110 -10.43 -2.01 6.86
CA GLU A 110 -10.60 -1.85 8.31
C GLU A 110 -9.27 -1.47 8.94
N GLY A 111 -9.28 -0.50 9.86
CA GLY A 111 -8.11 -0.09 10.61
C GLY A 111 -8.49 0.58 11.91
N LYS A 112 -7.61 0.47 12.92
CA LYS A 112 -7.76 1.20 14.17
C LYS A 112 -7.28 2.64 13.99
N CYS A 113 -7.96 3.58 14.63
CA CYS A 113 -7.55 4.97 14.68
C CYS A 113 -7.30 5.43 16.13
N VAL A 114 -6.49 6.47 16.28
CA VAL A 114 -6.24 7.13 17.57
C VAL A 114 -6.21 8.64 17.33
N THR A 115 -6.97 9.38 18.14
CA THR A 115 -6.91 10.84 18.14
C THR A 115 -5.60 11.27 18.79
N VAL A 116 -4.77 12.02 18.05
CA VAL A 116 -3.46 12.49 18.54
C VAL A 116 -3.55 13.89 19.16
N ILE A 117 -4.29 14.80 18.51
CA ILE A 117 -4.51 16.18 18.96
C ILE A 117 -5.94 16.56 18.61
N GLU A 118 -6.58 17.32 19.49
CA GLU A 118 -7.87 17.97 19.28
C GLU A 118 -7.76 19.45 19.64
N GLY A 119 -8.35 20.34 18.85
CA GLY A 119 -8.26 21.78 19.06
C GLY A 119 -9.08 22.59 18.05
N VAL A 120 -9.00 23.92 18.15
CA VAL A 120 -9.74 24.86 17.29
C VAL A 120 -8.76 25.76 16.55
N PHE A 121 -8.93 25.88 15.23
CA PHE A 121 -8.24 26.88 14.41
C PHE A 121 -9.13 28.09 14.19
N THR A 122 -8.62 29.29 14.47
CA THR A 122 -9.26 30.57 14.13
C THR A 122 -8.44 31.22 13.02
N LEU A 123 -9.11 31.68 11.97
CA LEU A 123 -8.51 32.27 10.77
C LEU A 123 -8.51 33.80 10.84
#